data_AF-A0A2M7WCT3-F1
#
_entry.id   AF-A0A2M7WCT3-F1
#
_cell.length_a   1.000
_cell.length_b   1.000
_cell.length_c   1.000
_cell.angle_alpha   90.00
_cell.angle_beta   90.00
_cell.angle_gamma   90.00
#
_symmetry.space_group_name_H-M   'P 1'
#
loop_
_entity.id
_entity.type
_entity.pdbx_description
1 polymer ?
#
loop_
_entity_poly.entity_id
_entity_poly.type
_entity_poly.pdbx_seq_one_letter_code
_entity_poly.pdbx_strand_id
1 'polypeptide(L)'
;MLDSICPIHSSHYLCSNALSSNGASNMSVDSEFTAFVLDQLSSMGTFETSNQFGGTALLRNGAAFAKIKHGSLWLRVDAGNVDDFIEKGMVQYTYGKDGSRKLNFYETPAEVLEEAETLIQWATKACDAASRSKK
;
A
#
# COMPACT_ATOMS: atom_id res chain seq x y z
N MET A 1 31.07 46.31 28.11
CA MET A 1 29.76 46.53 28.76
C MET A 1 28.72 46.54 27.67
N LEU A 2 28.00 45.42 27.51
CA LEU A 2 26.89 45.12 26.58
C LEU A 2 26.87 43.58 26.58
N ASP A 3 26.47 42.97 27.68
CA ASP A 3 25.08 42.69 28.08
C ASP A 3 24.39 41.66 27.16
N SER A 4 23.65 40.77 27.81
CA SER A 4 22.75 39.76 27.24
C SER A 4 23.37 38.41 26.88
N ILE A 5 23.78 37.76 27.97
CA ILE A 5 23.61 36.33 28.21
C ILE A 5 22.12 35.97 28.02
N CYS A 6 21.79 35.13 27.04
CA CYS A 6 20.51 34.40 27.02
C CYS A 6 20.78 32.90 27.13
N PRO A 7 20.44 32.26 28.27
CA PRO A 7 20.47 30.81 28.44
C PRO A 7 19.14 30.17 28.01
N ILE A 8 19.26 29.12 27.21
CA ILE A 8 18.49 27.85 27.22
C ILE A 8 17.14 27.79 27.97
N HIS A 9 16.02 27.60 27.25
CA HIS A 9 15.16 26.41 27.42
C HIS A 9 14.00 26.34 26.39
N SER A 10 13.81 25.11 25.91
CA SER A 10 12.51 24.44 25.66
C SER A 10 11.82 24.61 24.31
N SER A 11 12.01 23.58 23.49
CA SER A 11 10.98 22.87 22.73
C SER A 11 9.63 23.56 22.57
N HIS A 12 9.38 24.05 21.36
CA HIS A 12 8.06 23.87 20.77
C HIS A 12 8.22 23.23 19.39
N TYR A 13 8.03 21.91 19.41
CA TYR A 13 7.79 21.09 18.24
C TYR A 13 6.49 21.57 17.56
N LEU A 14 6.37 21.26 16.27
CA LEU A 14 5.18 21.38 15.42
C LEU A 14 5.02 22.73 14.71
N CYS A 15 5.74 22.86 13.60
CA CYS A 15 5.07 23.24 12.35
C CYS A 15 5.86 22.67 11.16
N SER A 16 5.78 21.34 10.99
CA SER A 16 6.15 20.69 9.72
C SER A 16 5.05 20.97 8.72
N ASN A 17 5.02 22.20 8.21
CA ASN A 17 4.17 22.59 7.11
C ASN A 17 4.79 22.05 5.81
N ALA A 18 4.55 20.78 5.52
CA ALA A 18 4.90 20.15 4.25
C ALA A 18 3.69 19.36 3.73
N LEU A 19 2.65 20.07 3.33
CA LEU A 19 1.75 19.58 2.29
C LEU A 19 1.59 20.67 1.23
N SER A 20 2.63 20.77 0.41
CA SER A 20 2.51 21.27 -0.95
C SER A 20 1.79 20.20 -1.77
N SER A 21 0.61 20.51 -2.31
CA SER A 21 0.34 20.41 -3.75
C SER A 21 -1.15 20.51 -4.01
N ASN A 22 -1.58 21.69 -4.48
CA ASN A 22 -2.75 21.79 -5.35
C ASN A 22 -2.33 21.32 -6.75
N GLY A 23 -2.98 20.28 -7.29
CA GLY A 23 -2.70 19.78 -8.64
C GLY A 23 -3.69 18.73 -9.16
N ALA A 24 -4.71 19.21 -9.89
CA ALA A 24 -5.44 18.54 -10.99
C ALA A 24 -6.39 17.34 -10.70
N SER A 25 -7.64 17.56 -11.12
CA SER A 25 -8.93 16.91 -10.82
C SER A 25 -9.13 15.44 -11.22
N ASN A 26 -8.07 14.65 -11.42
CA ASN A 26 -8.15 13.19 -11.61
C ASN A 26 -6.94 12.44 -11.00
N MET A 27 -6.00 13.17 -10.37
CA MET A 27 -4.77 12.65 -9.74
C MET A 27 -4.88 12.52 -8.22
N SER A 28 -5.88 13.16 -7.62
CA SER A 28 -6.09 13.17 -6.15
C SER A 28 -6.57 11.82 -5.63
N VAL A 29 -7.46 11.14 -6.37
CA VAL A 29 -8.09 9.89 -5.89
C VAL A 29 -7.11 8.75 -5.67
N ASP A 30 -6.14 8.54 -6.57
CA ASP A 30 -5.16 7.45 -6.43
C ASP A 30 -4.15 7.76 -5.32
N SER A 31 -3.83 9.04 -5.11
CA SER A 31 -2.92 9.48 -4.05
C SER A 31 -3.56 9.40 -2.67
N GLU A 32 -4.82 9.84 -2.53
CA GLU A 32 -5.59 9.72 -1.29
C GLU A 32 -5.88 8.27 -0.95
N PHE A 33 -6.27 7.47 -1.95
CA PHE A 33 -6.47 6.02 -1.78
C PHE A 33 -5.16 5.32 -1.38
N THR A 34 -4.04 5.70 -2.01
CA THR A 34 -2.72 5.20 -1.61
C THR A 34 -2.43 5.55 -0.16
N ALA A 35 -2.58 6.80 0.24
CA ALA A 35 -2.34 7.24 1.62
C ALA A 35 -3.24 6.49 2.62
N PHE A 36 -4.51 6.29 2.30
CA PHE A 36 -5.45 5.52 3.10
C PHE A 36 -4.98 4.06 3.28
N VAL A 37 -4.68 3.36 2.19
CA VAL A 37 -4.20 1.97 2.26
C VAL A 37 -2.90 1.86 3.04
N LEU A 38 -1.99 2.83 2.89
CA LEU A 38 -0.73 2.88 3.62
C LEU A 38 -0.95 3.08 5.12
N ASP A 39 -1.89 3.94 5.52
CA ASP A 39 -2.27 4.15 6.91
C ASP A 39 -2.85 2.87 7.53
N GLN A 40 -3.78 2.22 6.84
CA GLN A 40 -4.38 0.95 7.28
C GLN A 40 -3.33 -0.15 7.46
N LEU A 41 -2.40 -0.26 6.51
CA LEU A 41 -1.32 -1.24 6.55
C LEU A 41 -0.20 -0.88 7.51
N SER A 42 -0.07 0.39 7.91
CA SER A 42 0.94 0.85 8.88
C SER A 42 0.88 0.04 10.18
N SER A 43 -0.32 -0.35 10.61
CA SER A 43 -0.54 -1.21 11.78
C SER A 43 0.00 -2.64 11.63
N MET A 44 0.21 -3.14 10.40
CA MET A 44 0.79 -4.47 10.13
C MET A 44 2.31 -4.53 10.38
N GLY A 45 2.98 -3.37 10.42
CA GLY A 45 4.42 -3.25 10.68
C GLY A 45 5.23 -2.76 9.48
N THR A 46 6.55 -3.02 9.47
CA THR A 46 7.46 -2.45 8.46
C THR A 46 7.29 -3.08 7.08
N PHE A 47 7.04 -2.23 6.08
CA PHE A 47 7.08 -2.54 4.65
C PHE A 47 7.64 -1.34 3.89
N GLU A 48 8.07 -1.58 2.66
CA GLU A 48 8.61 -0.60 1.73
C GLU A 48 7.56 -0.25 0.69
N THR A 49 7.51 1.01 0.28
CA THR A 49 6.66 1.45 -0.84
C THR A 49 7.56 1.89 -1.99
N SER A 50 7.15 1.58 -3.22
CA SER A 50 7.86 2.03 -4.42
C SER A 50 6.85 2.46 -5.47
N ASN A 51 6.96 3.71 -5.92
CA ASN A 51 6.11 4.28 -6.97
C ASN A 51 6.52 3.85 -8.40
N GLN A 52 7.16 2.68 -8.52
CA GLN A 52 7.63 2.14 -9.79
C GLN A 52 6.43 1.46 -10.50
N PHE A 53 6.28 1.66 -11.82
CA PHE A 53 5.18 1.17 -12.70
C PHE A 53 3.89 2.01 -12.81
N GLY A 54 3.94 3.32 -12.59
CA GLY A 54 2.77 4.20 -12.81
C GLY A 54 1.63 3.89 -11.84
N GLY A 55 2.00 3.63 -10.59
CA GLY A 55 1.17 3.32 -9.42
C GLY A 55 2.08 3.11 -8.21
N THR A 56 1.52 2.64 -7.09
CA THR A 56 2.28 2.42 -5.84
C THR A 56 2.36 0.93 -5.52
N ALA A 57 3.56 0.35 -5.53
CA ALA A 57 3.78 -1.03 -5.11
C ALA A 57 4.23 -1.09 -3.65
N LEU A 58 3.72 -2.06 -2.90
CA LEU A 58 4.15 -2.36 -1.54
C LEU A 58 4.99 -3.63 -1.53
N LEU A 59 6.19 -3.52 -0.98
CA LEU A 59 7.20 -4.56 -0.92
C LEU A 59 7.53 -4.87 0.54
N ARG A 60 7.76 -6.13 0.84
CA ARG A 60 8.29 -6.54 2.14
C ARG A 60 9.49 -7.46 1.90
N ASN A 61 10.63 -7.16 2.50
CA ASN A 61 11.89 -7.88 2.25
C ASN A 61 12.24 -7.98 0.74
N GLY A 62 11.98 -6.91 0.00
CA GLY A 62 12.15 -6.86 -1.46
C GLY A 62 11.27 -7.85 -2.24
N ALA A 63 10.10 -8.23 -1.70
CA ALA A 63 9.08 -9.01 -2.41
C ALA A 63 7.77 -8.20 -2.46
N ALA A 64 7.28 -7.92 -3.66
CA ALA A 64 6.02 -7.20 -3.83
C ALA A 64 4.84 -8.09 -3.42
N PHE A 65 4.10 -7.66 -2.39
CA PHE A 65 2.93 -8.35 -1.88
C PHE A 65 1.63 -7.59 -2.18
N ALA A 66 1.69 -6.27 -2.37
CA ALA A 66 0.54 -5.48 -2.78
C ALA A 66 0.91 -4.45 -3.84
N LYS A 67 -0.08 -4.02 -4.61
CA LYS A 67 0.05 -3.01 -5.65
C LYS A 67 -1.22 -2.19 -5.75
N ILE A 68 -1.08 -0.88 -5.76
CA ILE A 68 -2.17 0.07 -5.92
C ILE A 68 -2.09 0.61 -7.34
N LYS A 69 -3.19 0.49 -8.07
CA LYS A 69 -3.31 1.04 -9.41
C LYS A 69 -4.77 1.25 -9.76
N HIS A 70 -5.06 2.41 -10.35
CA HIS A 70 -6.40 2.74 -10.88
C HIS A 70 -7.45 2.85 -9.76
N GLY A 71 -7.04 3.27 -8.56
CA GLY A 71 -7.93 3.31 -7.39
C GLY A 71 -8.29 1.95 -6.79
N SER A 72 -7.69 0.86 -7.28
CA SER A 72 -7.85 -0.48 -6.71
C SER A 72 -6.56 -0.96 -6.07
N LEU A 73 -6.71 -1.65 -4.94
CA LEU A 73 -5.63 -2.42 -4.33
C LEU A 73 -5.62 -3.83 -4.91
N TRP A 74 -4.44 -4.29 -5.29
CA TRP A 74 -4.17 -5.62 -5.80
C TRP A 74 -3.27 -6.34 -4.81
N LEU A 75 -3.78 -7.37 -4.16
CA LEU A 75 -3.00 -8.18 -3.22
C LEU A 75 -2.53 -9.48 -3.88
N ARG A 76 -1.30 -9.88 -3.58
CA ARG A 76 -0.76 -11.16 -4.02
C ARG A 76 -1.41 -12.29 -3.22
N VAL A 77 -1.86 -13.33 -3.90
CA VAL A 77 -2.48 -14.50 -3.28
C VAL A 77 -1.72 -15.75 -3.74
N ASP A 78 -1.56 -16.73 -2.87
CA ASP A 78 -0.96 -18.03 -3.23
C ASP A 78 -2.05 -19.07 -3.55
N ALA A 79 -1.67 -20.17 -4.19
CA ALA A 79 -2.55 -21.30 -4.48
C ALA A 79 -3.30 -21.83 -3.24
N GLY A 80 -2.75 -21.64 -2.02
CA GLY A 80 -3.41 -22.05 -0.79
C GLY A 80 -4.59 -21.19 -0.31
N ASN A 81 -4.76 -19.96 -0.80
CA ASN A 81 -5.87 -19.06 -0.39
C ASN A 81 -6.60 -18.46 -1.60
N VAL A 82 -6.21 -18.84 -2.82
CA VAL A 82 -6.80 -18.31 -4.06
C VAL A 82 -8.26 -18.74 -4.25
N ASP A 83 -8.63 -19.91 -3.72
CA ASP A 83 -9.97 -20.47 -3.87
C ASP A 83 -11.03 -19.58 -3.21
N ASP A 84 -10.73 -19.03 -2.04
CA ASP A 84 -11.59 -18.08 -1.31
C ASP A 84 -11.85 -16.79 -2.12
N PHE A 85 -10.84 -16.32 -2.86
CA PHE A 85 -10.96 -15.15 -3.73
C PHE A 85 -11.76 -15.46 -5.01
N ILE A 86 -11.57 -16.64 -5.58
CA ILE A 86 -12.32 -17.09 -6.76
C ILE A 86 -13.78 -17.34 -6.41
N GLU A 87 -14.06 -17.92 -5.24
CA GLU A 87 -15.41 -18.17 -4.73
C GLU A 87 -16.16 -16.85 -4.48
N LYS A 88 -15.45 -15.83 -3.97
CA LYS A 88 -15.96 -14.46 -3.86
C LYS A 88 -16.12 -13.74 -5.20
N GLY A 89 -15.72 -14.35 -6.33
CA GLY A 89 -15.85 -13.78 -7.67
C GLY A 89 -14.82 -12.71 -8.02
N MET A 90 -13.68 -12.68 -7.32
CA MET A 90 -12.66 -11.65 -7.51
C MET A 90 -11.84 -11.88 -8.79
N VAL A 91 -11.55 -10.78 -9.50
CA VAL A 91 -10.86 -10.83 -10.78
C VAL A 91 -9.36 -11.00 -10.57
N GLN A 92 -8.80 -12.06 -11.15
CA GLN A 92 -7.36 -12.27 -11.21
C GLN A 92 -6.71 -11.25 -12.15
N TYR A 93 -5.59 -10.68 -11.74
CA TYR A 93 -4.82 -9.76 -12.56
C TYR A 93 -4.16 -10.51 -13.71
N THR A 94 -4.57 -10.19 -14.93
CA THR A 94 -3.97 -10.72 -16.15
C THR A 94 -3.21 -9.62 -16.90
N TYR A 95 -2.10 -9.99 -17.51
CA TYR A 95 -1.30 -9.09 -18.34
C TYR A 95 -0.80 -9.79 -19.62
N GLY A 96 -0.47 -9.01 -20.63
CA GLY A 96 -0.09 -9.49 -21.96
C GLY A 96 -1.12 -9.11 -23.03
N LYS A 97 -0.79 -9.38 -24.30
CA LYS A 97 -1.59 -8.96 -25.47
C LYS A 97 -3.04 -9.50 -25.49
N ASP A 98 -3.32 -10.54 -24.71
CA ASP A 98 -4.63 -11.21 -24.65
C ASP A 98 -4.90 -11.83 -23.26
N GLY A 99 -4.28 -11.29 -22.19
CA GLY A 99 -4.35 -11.90 -20.85
C GLY A 99 -3.59 -13.23 -20.70
N SER A 100 -2.66 -13.52 -21.62
CA SER A 100 -1.90 -14.78 -21.69
C SER A 100 -1.04 -15.06 -20.45
N ARG A 101 -0.74 -14.04 -19.64
CA ARG A 101 -0.02 -14.20 -18.37
C ARG A 101 -0.94 -13.84 -17.21
N LYS A 102 -1.17 -14.83 -16.34
CA LYS A 102 -1.92 -14.70 -15.10
C LYS A 102 -0.93 -14.43 -13.98
N LEU A 103 -1.11 -13.32 -13.28
CA LEU A 103 -0.41 -13.08 -12.03
C LEU A 103 -1.36 -13.41 -10.90
N ASN A 104 -0.83 -13.99 -9.83
CA ASN A 104 -1.61 -14.27 -8.63
C ASN A 104 -1.82 -12.99 -7.81
N PHE A 105 -2.27 -11.92 -8.46
CA PHE A 105 -2.71 -10.70 -7.81
C PHE A 105 -4.21 -10.59 -8.02
N TYR A 106 -4.96 -10.34 -6.95
CA TYR A 106 -6.40 -10.22 -6.99
C TYR A 106 -6.79 -8.84 -6.51
N GLU A 107 -7.85 -8.29 -7.09
CA GLU A 107 -8.42 -7.04 -6.60
C GLU A 107 -8.99 -7.25 -5.20
N THR A 108 -8.62 -6.37 -4.28
CA THR A 108 -9.17 -6.35 -2.93
C THR A 108 -10.53 -5.66 -2.95
N PRO A 109 -11.61 -6.32 -2.52
CA PRO A 109 -12.92 -5.71 -2.47
C PRO A 109 -12.95 -4.54 -1.49
N ALA A 110 -13.80 -3.55 -1.76
CA ALA A 110 -13.98 -2.38 -0.91
C ALA A 110 -14.32 -2.77 0.55
N GLU A 111 -15.14 -3.82 0.75
CA GLU A 111 -15.47 -4.35 2.08
C GLU A 111 -14.23 -4.71 2.92
N VAL A 112 -13.19 -5.28 2.28
CA VAL A 112 -11.93 -5.61 2.96
C VAL A 112 -11.06 -4.37 3.16
N LEU A 113 -11.14 -3.39 2.25
CA LEU A 113 -10.41 -2.12 2.36
C LEU A 113 -10.97 -1.21 3.46
N GLU A 114 -12.28 -1.25 3.69
CA GLU A 114 -12.96 -0.52 4.76
C GLU A 114 -12.64 -1.10 6.14
N GLU A 115 -12.33 -2.40 6.21
CA GLU A 115 -12.01 -3.13 7.43
C GLU A 115 -10.49 -3.33 7.61
N ALA A 116 -9.85 -2.43 8.38
CA ALA A 116 -8.40 -2.45 8.65
C ALA A 116 -7.88 -3.84 9.06
N GLU A 117 -8.57 -4.50 10.00
CA GLU A 117 -8.16 -5.80 10.53
C GLU A 117 -8.18 -6.89 9.46
N THR A 118 -9.19 -6.87 8.59
CA THR A 118 -9.30 -7.81 7.48
C THR A 118 -8.23 -7.53 6.43
N LEU A 119 -8.01 -6.25 6.10
CA LEU A 119 -6.95 -5.84 5.18
C LEU A 119 -5.56 -6.31 5.66
N ILE A 120 -5.26 -6.13 6.94
CA ILE A 120 -3.99 -6.56 7.56
C ILE A 120 -3.81 -8.08 7.49
N GLN A 121 -4.87 -8.85 7.76
CA GLN A 121 -4.84 -10.30 7.63
C GLN A 121 -4.53 -10.72 6.18
N TRP A 122 -5.18 -10.07 5.21
CA TRP A 122 -4.97 -10.35 3.79
C TRP A 122 -3.57 -9.95 3.33
N ALA A 123 -3.08 -8.79 3.73
CA ALA A 123 -1.72 -8.34 3.44
C ALA A 123 -0.66 -9.22 4.09
N THR A 124 -0.93 -9.78 5.27
CA THR A 124 -0.05 -10.75 5.94
C THR A 124 0.02 -12.05 5.15
N LYS A 125 -1.14 -12.58 4.71
CA LYS A 125 -1.19 -13.75 3.82
C LYS A 125 -0.45 -13.49 2.50
N ALA A 126 -0.61 -12.31 1.93
CA ALA A 126 0.06 -11.89 0.70
C ALA A 126 1.58 -11.80 0.86
N CYS A 127 2.05 -11.29 2.01
CA CYS A 127 3.46 -11.25 2.36
C CYS A 127 4.04 -12.68 2.44
N ASP A 128 3.33 -13.60 3.08
CA ASP A 128 3.76 -14.99 3.19
C ASP A 128 3.78 -15.72 1.83
N ALA A 129 2.81 -15.41 0.96
CA ALA A 129 2.81 -15.87 -0.43
C ALA A 129 4.01 -15.32 -1.22
N ALA A 130 4.33 -14.04 -1.03
CA ALA A 130 5.44 -13.37 -1.70
C ALA A 130 6.81 -13.90 -1.24
N SER A 131 6.96 -14.22 0.05
CA SER A 131 8.18 -14.82 0.60
C SER A 131 8.38 -16.27 0.11
N ARG A 132 7.30 -17.06 0.02
CA ARG A 132 7.34 -18.43 -0.54
C ARG A 132 7.77 -18.48 -1.99
N SER A 133 7.33 -17.52 -2.80
CA SER A 133 7.64 -17.45 -4.23
C SER A 133 9.07 -16.99 -4.54
N LYS A 134 9.85 -16.53 -3.55
CA LYS A 134 11.23 -16.05 -3.72
C LYS A 134 12.27 -17.16 -3.51
N LYS A 135 11.83 -18.40 -3.29
CA LYS A 135 12.69 -19.59 -3.19
C LYS A 135 12.94 -20.20 -4.56
#